data_AF-A0AAU4JCM0-F1
#
_entry.id   AF-A0AAU4JCM0-F1
#
_cell.length_a   1.000
_cell.length_b   1.000
_cell.length_c   1.000
_cell.angle_alpha   90.00
_cell.angle_beta   90.00
_cell.angle_gamma   90.00
#
_symmetry.space_group_name_H-M   'P 1'
#
loop_
_entity.id
_entity.type
_entity.pdbx_description
1 polymer ?
#
loop_
_entity_poly.entity_id
_entity_poly.type
_entity_poly.pdbx_seq_one_letter_code
_entity_poly.pdbx_strand_id
1 'polypeptide(L)'
;MRVRPTPGVSVTVDADGRLDLLDRTDTGSRRFSCGPVGTAMWIALRQHDGDADAAAGTLAAMWGTTPVNTRADLDIWVEEMRDAGLVRKEF
;
A
#
# COMPACT_ATOMS: atom_id res chain seq x y z
N MET A 1 -0.77 7.97 -11.20
CA MET A 1 0.09 8.38 -10.04
C MET A 1 0.87 7.17 -9.56
N ARG A 2 2.15 7.32 -9.16
CA ARG A 2 2.98 6.18 -8.73
C ARG A 2 3.29 6.20 -7.24
N VAL A 3 3.13 5.07 -6.57
CA VAL A 3 3.35 4.92 -5.13
C VAL A 3 4.60 4.07 -4.88
N ARG A 4 5.51 4.57 -4.05
CA ARG A 4 6.73 3.87 -3.64
C ARG A 4 6.83 3.77 -2.12
N PRO A 5 7.45 2.70 -1.58
CA PRO A 5 7.91 2.72 -0.20
C PRO A 5 8.86 3.90 0.02
N THR A 6 8.77 4.56 1.17
CA THR A 6 9.78 5.54 1.60
C THR A 6 11.13 4.83 1.78
N PRO A 7 12.26 5.45 1.40
CA PRO A 7 13.57 4.80 1.54
C PRO A 7 13.83 4.48 3.01
N GLY A 8 14.38 3.30 3.30
CA GLY A 8 14.64 2.84 4.66
C GLY A 8 13.48 2.09 5.32
N VAL A 9 12.26 2.19 4.79
CA VAL A 9 11.12 1.37 5.26
C VAL A 9 11.33 -0.07 4.81
N SER A 10 11.36 -0.99 5.77
CA SER A 10 11.37 -2.43 5.49
C SER A 10 9.94 -2.91 5.27
N VAL A 11 9.75 -3.76 4.26
CA VAL A 11 8.43 -4.25 3.84
C VAL A 11 8.47 -5.77 3.84
N THR A 12 7.59 -6.40 4.60
CA THR A 12 7.47 -7.86 4.66
C THR A 12 6.01 -8.26 4.52
N VAL A 13 5.72 -9.29 3.74
CA VAL A 13 4.44 -10.02 3.83
C VAL A 13 4.74 -11.32 4.55
N ASP A 14 4.11 -11.53 5.70
CA ASP A 14 4.33 -12.72 6.52
C ASP A 14 3.64 -13.98 5.95
N ALA A 15 3.83 -15.11 6.62
CA ALA A 15 3.27 -16.39 6.20
C ALA A 15 1.72 -16.42 6.25
N ASP A 16 1.11 -15.54 7.04
CA ASP A 16 -0.34 -15.39 7.17
C ASP A 16 -0.92 -14.39 6.15
N GLY A 17 -0.07 -13.83 5.27
CA GLY A 17 -0.46 -12.86 4.26
C GLY A 17 -0.73 -11.47 4.83
N ARG A 18 -0.16 -11.12 5.99
CA ARG A 18 -0.21 -9.75 6.52
C ARG A 18 1.02 -8.97 6.09
N LEU A 19 0.78 -7.75 5.65
CA LEU A 19 1.84 -6.80 5.36
C LEU A 19 2.30 -6.12 6.65
N ASP A 20 3.60 -6.10 6.86
CA ASP A 20 4.28 -5.29 7.85
C ASP A 20 5.19 -4.27 7.17
N LEU A 21 5.02 -3.01 7.55
CA LEU A 21 5.87 -1.89 7.19
C LEU A 21 6.61 -1.44 8.45
N LEU A 22 7.93 -1.52 8.43
CA LEU A 22 8.79 -1.14 9.55
C LEU A 22 9.61 0.08 9.16
N ASP A 23 9.34 1.19 9.81
CA ASP A 23 10.20 2.37 9.78
C ASP A 23 11.17 2.31 10.98
N ARG A 24 12.47 2.39 10.70
CA ARG A 24 13.51 2.42 11.73
C ARG A 24 13.99 3.85 11.89
N THR A 25 13.72 4.43 13.04
CA THR A 25 14.11 5.79 13.41
C THR A 25 15.23 5.74 14.44
N ASP A 26 15.92 6.86 14.65
CA ASP A 26 16.97 6.98 15.69
C ASP A 26 16.40 6.79 17.11
N THR A 27 15.09 6.95 17.28
CA THR A 27 14.37 6.84 18.56
C THR A 27 13.68 5.49 18.75
N GLY A 28 13.75 4.57 17.77
CA GLY A 28 13.14 3.24 17.86
C GLY A 28 12.67 2.71 16.51
N SER A 29 11.66 1.85 16.52
CA SER A 29 11.06 1.36 15.28
C SER A 29 9.55 1.44 15.34
N ARG A 30 8.93 1.98 14.29
CA ARG A 30 7.48 2.02 14.14
C ARG A 30 7.06 0.91 13.18
N ARG A 31 6.27 -0.04 13.69
CA ARG A 31 5.66 -1.11 12.88
C ARG A 31 4.22 -0.74 12.56
N PHE A 32 3.86 -0.87 11.30
CA PHE A 32 2.49 -0.76 10.82
C PHE A 32 2.10 -2.09 10.17
N SER A 33 1.08 -2.74 10.74
CA SER A 33 0.58 -4.03 10.25
C SER A 33 -0.75 -3.82 9.55
N CYS A 34 -0.85 -4.27 8.30
CA CYS A 34 -2.08 -4.19 7.53
C CYS A 34 -2.90 -5.47 7.67
N GLY A 35 -4.22 -5.31 7.77
CA GLY A 35 -5.16 -6.39 7.54
C GLY A 35 -5.21 -6.82 6.07
N PRO A 36 -5.98 -7.87 5.73
CA PRO A 36 -5.99 -8.47 4.40
C PRO A 36 -6.26 -7.48 3.25
N VAL A 37 -7.17 -6.52 3.45
CA VAL A 37 -7.50 -5.51 2.42
C VAL A 37 -6.29 -4.61 2.13
N GLY A 38 -5.65 -4.07 3.16
CA GLY A 38 -4.44 -3.23 3.01
C GLY A 38 -3.27 -4.02 2.42
N THR A 39 -3.11 -5.30 2.79
CA THR A 39 -2.11 -6.18 2.16
C THR A 39 -2.39 -6.38 0.68
N ALA A 40 -3.65 -6.65 0.30
CA ALA A 40 -4.03 -6.81 -1.11
C ALA A 40 -3.80 -5.52 -1.92
N MET A 41 -4.14 -4.36 -1.35
CA MET A 41 -3.86 -3.05 -1.95
C MET A 41 -2.36 -2.85 -2.21
N TRP A 42 -1.52 -3.18 -1.22
CA TRP A 42 -0.07 -3.12 -1.38
C TRP A 42 0.44 -4.06 -2.47
N ILE A 43 -0.01 -5.32 -2.47
CA ILE A 43 0.41 -6.32 -3.46
C ILE A 43 0.04 -5.86 -4.87
N ALA A 44 -1.19 -5.40 -5.09
CA ALA A 44 -1.63 -4.86 -6.37
C ALA A 44 -0.77 -3.66 -6.81
N LEU A 45 -0.47 -2.73 -5.90
CA LEU A 45 0.46 -1.64 -6.20
C LEU A 45 1.83 -2.17 -6.63
N ARG A 46 2.40 -3.19 -5.98
CA ARG A 46 3.71 -3.73 -6.37
C ARG A 46 3.68 -4.49 -7.70
N GLN A 47 2.60 -5.20 -8.01
CA GLN A 47 2.41 -5.87 -9.29
C GLN A 47 2.40 -4.89 -10.47
N HIS A 48 1.89 -3.67 -10.25
CA HIS A 48 1.77 -2.63 -11.27
C HIS A 48 2.81 -1.52 -11.15
N ASP A 49 3.98 -1.83 -10.58
CA ASP A 49 5.06 -0.88 -10.40
C ASP A 49 4.60 0.47 -9.78
N GLY A 50 3.78 0.37 -8.74
CA GLY A 50 3.22 1.48 -7.98
C GLY A 50 2.12 2.27 -8.69
N ASP A 51 1.72 1.91 -9.90
CA ASP A 51 0.63 2.59 -10.61
C ASP A 51 -0.71 2.35 -9.90
N ALA A 52 -1.23 3.41 -9.29
CA ALA A 52 -2.47 3.35 -8.52
C ALA A 52 -3.71 3.10 -9.39
N ASP A 53 -3.71 3.56 -10.63
CA ASP A 53 -4.85 3.41 -11.52
C ASP A 53 -4.93 1.97 -12.04
N ALA A 54 -3.79 1.39 -12.45
CA ALA A 54 -3.70 -0.01 -12.85
C ALA A 54 -3.96 -0.99 -11.69
N ALA A 55 -3.43 -0.69 -10.50
CA ALA A 55 -3.69 -1.47 -9.29
C ALA A 55 -5.18 -1.47 -8.92
N ALA A 56 -5.82 -0.29 -8.94
CA ALA A 56 -7.25 -0.19 -8.66
C ALA A 56 -8.10 -0.98 -9.66
N GLY A 57 -7.75 -0.97 -10.95
CA GLY A 57 -8.43 -1.78 -11.96
C GLY A 57 -8.36 -3.28 -11.67
N THR A 58 -7.20 -3.77 -11.23
CA THR A 58 -7.00 -5.18 -10.86
C THR A 58 -7.81 -5.55 -9.61
N LEU A 59 -7.75 -4.71 -8.57
CA LEU A 59 -8.50 -4.92 -7.33
C LEU A 59 -10.02 -4.91 -7.59
N ALA A 60 -10.50 -3.96 -8.40
CA ALA A 60 -11.92 -3.86 -8.74
C ALA A 60 -12.44 -5.11 -9.45
N ALA A 61 -11.66 -5.64 -10.40
CA ALA A 61 -12.00 -6.89 -11.09
C ALA A 61 -12.04 -8.09 -10.12
N MET A 62 -11.09 -8.19 -9.19
CA MET A 62 -11.06 -9.29 -8.21
C MET A 62 -12.16 -9.20 -7.16
N TRP A 63 -12.54 -7.98 -6.75
CA TRP A 63 -13.56 -7.76 -5.71
C TRP A 63 -14.97 -7.62 -6.26
N GLY A 64 -15.15 -7.54 -7.59
CA GLY A 64 -16.45 -7.32 -8.21
C GLY A 64 -17.02 -5.93 -7.94
N THR A 65 -16.15 -4.92 -7.79
CA THR A 65 -16.50 -3.52 -7.51
C THR A 65 -16.22 -2.62 -8.70
N THR A 66 -16.66 -1.37 -8.65
CA THR A 66 -16.34 -0.41 -9.71
C THR A 66 -14.90 0.10 -9.56
N PRO A 67 -14.16 0.30 -10.67
CA PRO A 67 -12.80 0.84 -10.60
C PRO A 67 -12.71 2.20 -9.90
N VAL A 68 -13.71 3.06 -10.07
CA VAL A 68 -13.78 4.38 -9.40
C VAL A 68 -13.83 4.24 -7.87
N ASN A 69 -14.68 3.35 -7.34
CA ASN A 69 -14.80 3.20 -5.89
C ASN A 69 -13.52 2.59 -5.32
N THR A 70 -13.01 1.53 -5.95
CA THR A 70 -11.76 0.90 -5.52
C THR A 70 -10.55 1.84 -5.62
N ARG A 71 -10.54 2.72 -6.62
CA ARG A 71 -9.50 3.75 -6.75
C ARG A 71 -9.56 4.75 -5.61
N ALA A 72 -10.75 5.17 -5.20
CA ALA A 72 -10.95 6.07 -4.07
C ALA A 72 -10.53 5.42 -2.75
N ASP A 73 -10.91 4.16 -2.52
CA ASP A 73 -10.48 3.40 -1.33
C ASP A 73 -8.95 3.24 -1.29
N LEU A 74 -8.33 2.94 -2.44
CA LEU A 74 -6.88 2.86 -2.57
C LEU A 74 -6.21 4.21 -2.31
N ASP A 75 -6.80 5.33 -2.75
CA ASP A 75 -6.27 6.67 -2.45
C ASP A 75 -6.29 6.98 -0.96
N ILE A 76 -7.40 6.69 -0.27
CA ILE A 76 -7.53 6.88 1.17
C ILE A 76 -6.42 6.09 1.88
N TRP A 77 -6.29 4.81 1.57
CA TRP A 77 -5.27 3.96 2.18
C TRP A 77 -3.84 4.46 1.89
N VAL A 78 -3.55 4.89 0.65
CA VAL A 78 -2.23 5.43 0.29
C VAL A 78 -1.93 6.73 1.04
N GLU A 79 -2.91 7.62 1.22
CA GLU A 79 -2.71 8.85 1.99
C GLU A 79 -2.47 8.54 3.47
N GLU A 80 -3.20 7.59 4.08
CA GLU A 80 -2.91 7.14 5.45
C GLU A 80 -1.47 6.60 5.60
N MET A 81 -1.02 5.78 4.66
CA MET A 81 0.36 5.27 4.67
C MET A 81 1.39 6.39 4.46
N ARG A 82 1.06 7.39 3.65
CA ARG A 82 1.94 8.54 3.39
C ARG A 82 2.04 9.44 4.60
N ASP A 83 0.93 9.73 5.26
CA ASP A 83 0.87 10.52 6.51
C ASP A 83 1.64 9.82 7.63
N ALA A 84 1.68 8.48 7.60
CA ALA A 84 2.53 7.68 8.48
C ALA A 84 4.02 7.65 8.08
N GLY A 85 4.41 8.26 6.95
CA GLY A 85 5.77 8.29 6.43
C GLY A 85 6.21 7.03 5.69
N LEU A 86 5.31 6.05 5.50
CA LEU A 86 5.65 4.71 5.02
C LEU A 86 5.76 4.62 3.50
N VAL A 87 5.02 5.48 2.79
CA VAL A 87 5.05 5.58 1.33
C VAL A 87 5.20 7.02 0.87
N ARG A 88 5.63 7.17 -0.38
CA ARG A 88 5.66 8.44 -1.10
C ARG A 88 4.94 8.32 -2.43
N LYS A 89 4.39 9.44 -2.89
CA LYS A 89 3.80 9.61 -4.22
C LYS A 89 4.83 10.24 -5.15
N GLU A 90 4.96 9.69 -6.34
CA GLU A 90 5.81 10.19 -7.43
C GLU A 90 4.90 10.66 -8.58
N PHE A 91 5.23 11.83 -9.13
CA PHE A 91 4.51 12.51 -10.20
C PHE A 91 5.22 12.33 -11.54
#